data_AF-A0A6J7GA97-F1
#
_entry.id   AF-A0A6J7GA97-F1
#
_cell.length_a   1.000
_cell.length_b   1.000
_cell.length_c   1.000
_cell.angle_alpha   90.00
_cell.angle_beta   90.00
_cell.angle_gamma   90.00
#
_symmetry.space_group_name_H-M   'P 1'
#
loop_
_entity.id
_entity.type
_entity.pdbx_description
1 polymer ?
#
loop_
_entity_poly.entity_id
_entity_poly.type
_entity_poly.pdbx_seq_one_letter_code
_entity_poly.pdbx_strand_id
1 'polypeptide(L)'
;MPGTVVEINNGIVTMTNELFTDAEIADMFTNKWAYFENQRATRQAELVAEKASRAPVPADLFEQVKAWWEPLMKRAPILCDGIGALVRFTIGDDDLVADFPKGEVRRYSDEACRYWFTIPADLVATNLRDHEIDWSNSIFLSVRFTAGRIGKFNEYLYTFMKCLSEQRIDYVENWYSEQSDTGEDVRIDDWLVQRRCPHLRADLSKTGTVEDGVLTCSLHDWKFDLASGRCLTSQGHEIRASKI
;
A
#
# COMPACT_ATOMS: atom_id res chain seq x y z
N MET A 1 -23.04 6.27 -2.75
CA MET A 1 -22.47 7.63 -2.71
C MET A 1 -22.19 8.00 -1.27
N PRO A 2 -21.31 8.96 -0.93
CA PRO A 2 -21.28 9.53 0.43
C PRO A 2 -22.68 9.96 0.86
N GLY A 3 -23.01 9.78 2.15
CA GLY A 3 -24.34 10.10 2.68
C GLY A 3 -25.46 9.13 2.32
N THR A 4 -25.17 8.00 1.64
CA THR A 4 -26.18 6.97 1.37
C THR A 4 -26.48 6.20 2.65
N VAL A 5 -27.75 6.16 3.04
CA VAL A 5 -28.26 5.37 4.15
C VAL A 5 -29.08 4.21 3.60
N VAL A 6 -28.83 3.01 4.12
CA VAL A 6 -29.56 1.80 3.77
C VAL A 6 -30.27 1.30 5.02
N GLU A 7 -31.59 1.34 5.01
CA GLU A 7 -32.42 0.78 6.07
C GLU A 7 -32.98 -0.58 5.62
N ILE A 8 -32.83 -1.59 6.48
CA ILE A 8 -33.37 -2.93 6.24
C ILE A 8 -34.34 -3.25 7.38
N ASN A 9 -35.62 -3.39 7.05
CA ASN A 9 -36.66 -3.72 8.01
C ASN A 9 -37.53 -4.87 7.47
N ASN A 10 -37.47 -6.03 8.12
CA ASN A 10 -38.22 -7.23 7.75
C ASN A 10 -38.09 -7.62 6.26
N GLY A 11 -36.90 -7.46 5.69
CA GLY A 11 -36.61 -7.76 4.28
C GLY A 11 -36.97 -6.65 3.30
N ILE A 12 -37.58 -5.56 3.76
CA ILE A 12 -37.75 -4.33 2.96
C ILE A 12 -36.47 -3.53 3.06
N VAL A 13 -35.92 -3.16 1.90
CA VAL A 13 -34.72 -2.32 1.78
C VAL A 13 -35.14 -0.95 1.30
N THR A 14 -34.88 0.07 2.10
CA THR A 14 -35.05 1.48 1.73
C THR A 14 -33.66 2.12 1.63
N MET A 15 -33.44 2.89 0.58
CA MET A 15 -32.19 3.61 0.36
C MET A 15 -32.49 5.10 0.22
N THR A 16 -31.82 5.92 1.02
CA THR A 16 -31.91 7.39 0.98
C THR A 16 -30.52 8.01 0.90
N ASN A 17 -30.43 9.29 0.53
CA ASN A 17 -29.20 10.05 0.64
C ASN A 17 -29.43 11.31 1.48
N GLU A 18 -28.64 11.49 2.53
CA GLU A 18 -28.79 12.61 3.47
C GLU A 18 -28.00 13.85 3.06
N LEU A 19 -27.06 13.72 2.13
CA LEU A 19 -26.19 14.81 1.70
C LEU A 19 -26.62 15.44 0.38
N PHE A 20 -27.31 14.68 -0.47
CA PHE A 20 -27.68 15.10 -1.81
C PHE A 20 -29.08 14.61 -2.15
N THR A 21 -29.84 15.45 -2.85
CA THR A 21 -31.11 15.07 -3.46
C THR A 21 -30.87 14.17 -4.68
N ASP A 22 -31.89 13.38 -5.07
CA ASP A 22 -31.82 12.55 -6.27
C ASP A 22 -31.53 13.37 -7.54
N ALA A 23 -32.05 14.59 -7.62
CA ALA A 23 -31.82 15.50 -8.74
C ALA A 23 -30.36 15.97 -8.81
N GLU A 24 -29.76 16.32 -7.67
CA GLU A 24 -28.33 16.69 -7.61
C GLU A 24 -27.45 15.49 -7.98
N ILE A 25 -27.75 14.30 -7.46
CA ILE A 25 -27.02 13.08 -7.81
C ILE A 25 -27.12 12.85 -9.33
N ALA A 26 -28.31 12.90 -9.90
CA ALA A 26 -28.51 12.71 -11.34
C ALA A 26 -27.74 13.75 -12.17
N ASP A 27 -27.71 15.02 -11.72
CA ASP A 27 -26.97 16.09 -12.38
C ASP A 27 -25.45 15.84 -12.36
N MET A 28 -24.88 15.40 -11.22
CA MET A 28 -23.45 15.07 -11.12
C MET A 28 -23.01 14.04 -12.18
N PHE A 29 -23.85 13.04 -12.44
CA PHE A 29 -23.54 11.98 -13.40
C PHE A 29 -23.87 12.33 -14.84
N THR A 30 -24.84 13.22 -15.08
CA THR A 30 -25.23 13.67 -16.43
C THR A 30 -24.31 14.78 -16.93
N ASN A 31 -23.96 15.73 -16.06
CA ASN A 31 -23.22 16.95 -16.35
C ASN A 31 -21.82 16.96 -15.71
N LYS A 32 -21.10 15.83 -15.81
CA LYS A 32 -19.82 15.58 -15.13
C LYS A 32 -18.79 16.70 -15.25
N TRP A 33 -18.64 17.28 -16.44
CA TRP A 33 -17.66 18.35 -16.67
C TRP A 33 -18.03 19.65 -15.97
N ALA A 34 -19.32 20.02 -15.97
CA ALA A 34 -19.80 21.19 -15.23
C ALA A 34 -19.65 20.98 -13.72
N TYR A 35 -19.95 19.77 -13.24
CA TYR A 35 -19.73 19.40 -11.84
C TYR A 35 -18.25 19.52 -11.43
N PHE A 36 -17.33 18.99 -12.24
CA PHE A 36 -15.89 19.11 -11.97
C PHE A 36 -15.39 20.54 -12.04
N GLU A 37 -15.88 21.34 -12.98
CA GLU A 37 -15.51 22.75 -13.07
C GLU A 37 -16.02 23.55 -11.85
N ASN A 38 -17.25 23.29 -11.39
CA ASN A 38 -17.78 23.90 -10.18
C ASN A 38 -16.94 23.52 -8.94
N GLN A 39 -16.59 22.24 -8.81
CA GLN A 39 -15.68 21.77 -7.75
C GLN A 39 -14.31 22.46 -7.82
N ARG A 40 -13.75 22.60 -9.03
CA ARG A 40 -12.49 23.30 -9.24
C ARG A 40 -12.61 24.76 -8.82
N ALA A 41 -13.63 25.48 -9.27
CA ALA A 41 -13.79 26.91 -9.01
C ALA A 41 -14.07 27.22 -7.53
N THR A 42 -14.95 26.45 -6.89
CA THR A 42 -15.41 26.75 -5.51
C THR A 42 -14.38 26.38 -4.43
N ARG A 43 -13.48 25.42 -4.70
CA ARG A 43 -12.50 24.94 -3.73
C ARG A 43 -11.14 25.65 -3.76
N GLN A 44 -11.00 26.71 -4.57
CA GLN A 44 -9.72 27.43 -4.68
C GLN A 44 -9.23 28.00 -3.34
N ALA A 45 -10.13 28.54 -2.52
CA ALA A 45 -9.77 29.08 -1.21
C ALA A 45 -9.21 28.00 -0.25
N GLU A 46 -9.84 26.82 -0.24
CA GLU A 46 -9.39 25.65 0.54
C GLU A 46 -7.98 25.22 0.10
N LEU A 47 -7.74 25.12 -1.20
CA LEU A 47 -6.42 24.74 -1.75
C LEU A 47 -5.33 25.75 -1.42
N VAL A 48 -5.63 27.05 -1.45
CA VAL A 48 -4.68 28.11 -1.06
C VAL A 48 -4.36 28.03 0.43
N ALA A 49 -5.37 27.87 1.28
CA ALA A 49 -5.18 27.75 2.72
C ALA A 49 -4.38 26.49 3.09
N GLU A 50 -4.68 25.35 2.46
CA GLU A 50 -3.94 24.11 2.65
C GLU A 50 -2.46 24.28 2.29
N LYS A 51 -2.15 24.81 1.10
CA LYS A 51 -0.76 25.09 0.69
C LYS A 51 -0.04 26.05 1.63
N ALA A 52 -0.72 27.11 2.09
CA ALA A 52 -0.14 28.08 3.02
C ALA A 52 0.11 27.50 4.42
N SER A 53 -0.59 26.42 4.79
CA SER A 53 -0.42 25.74 6.08
C SER A 53 0.77 24.77 6.13
N ARG A 54 1.34 24.43 4.97
CA ARG A 54 2.45 23.47 4.85
C ARG A 54 3.71 24.00 5.52
N ALA A 55 4.50 23.10 6.06
CA ALA A 55 5.77 23.45 6.69
C ALA A 55 6.78 23.96 5.64
N PRO A 56 7.64 24.93 6.01
CA PRO A 56 8.80 25.26 5.20
C PRO A 56 9.73 24.04 5.12
N VAL A 57 10.42 23.88 3.99
CA VAL A 57 11.37 22.77 3.79
C VAL A 57 12.61 22.99 4.65
N PRO A 58 12.94 22.08 5.59
CA PRO A 58 14.13 22.20 6.42
C PRO A 58 15.41 21.91 5.61
N ALA A 59 16.51 22.57 5.97
CA ALA A 59 17.80 22.38 5.28
C ALA A 59 18.39 20.96 5.48
N ASP A 60 17.99 20.28 6.56
CA ASP A 60 18.42 18.93 6.94
C ASP A 60 17.35 17.87 6.67
N LEU A 61 16.43 18.11 5.72
CA LEU A 61 15.33 17.20 5.36
C LEU A 61 15.78 15.74 5.22
N PHE A 62 16.85 15.50 4.46
CA PHE A 62 17.40 14.15 4.26
C PHE A 62 17.80 13.48 5.59
N GLU A 63 18.48 14.21 6.49
CA GLU A 63 18.92 13.68 7.78
C GLU A 63 17.72 13.37 8.68
N GLN A 64 16.67 14.20 8.65
CA GLN A 64 15.44 13.94 9.41
C GLN A 64 14.69 12.71 8.89
N VAL A 65 14.56 12.55 7.57
CA VAL A 65 13.95 11.34 6.97
C VAL A 65 14.76 10.09 7.33
N LYS A 66 16.08 10.15 7.21
CA LYS A 66 16.98 9.04 7.58
C LYS A 66 16.84 8.67 9.06
N ALA A 67 16.87 9.66 9.95
CA ALA A 67 16.74 9.45 11.39
C ALA A 67 15.38 8.85 11.79
N TRP A 68 14.31 9.15 11.05
CA TRP A 68 13.00 8.57 11.30
C TRP A 68 12.87 7.15 10.73
N TRP A 69 13.27 6.93 9.48
CA TRP A 69 12.98 5.67 8.79
C TRP A 69 13.92 4.52 9.20
N GLU A 70 15.22 4.76 9.39
CA GLU A 70 16.16 3.67 9.66
C GLU A 70 15.86 2.87 10.95
N PRO A 71 15.49 3.50 12.09
CA PRO A 71 15.06 2.76 13.26
C PRO A 71 13.85 1.86 12.97
N LEU A 72 12.89 2.33 12.17
CA LEU A 72 11.70 1.57 11.78
C LEU A 72 12.04 0.41 10.87
N MET A 73 12.94 0.60 9.90
CA MET A 73 13.43 -0.47 9.02
C MET A 73 14.14 -1.56 9.82
N LYS A 74 14.98 -1.20 10.79
CA LYS A 74 15.68 -2.14 11.68
C LYS A 74 14.73 -2.97 12.54
N ARG A 75 13.56 -2.42 12.90
CA ARG A 75 12.52 -3.10 13.66
C ARG A 75 11.64 -4.01 12.80
N ALA A 76 11.73 -3.92 11.48
CA ALA A 76 10.77 -4.54 10.56
C ALA A 76 11.44 -5.49 9.54
N PRO A 77 12.21 -6.52 9.97
CA PRO A 77 12.92 -7.40 9.04
C PRO A 77 11.98 -8.08 8.03
N ILE A 78 10.79 -8.56 8.43
CA ILE A 78 9.83 -9.21 7.52
C ILE A 78 9.30 -8.20 6.50
N LEU A 79 8.95 -6.97 6.91
CA LEU A 79 8.56 -5.93 5.96
C LEU A 79 9.70 -5.59 4.99
N CYS A 80 10.92 -5.42 5.50
CA CYS A 80 12.11 -5.11 4.69
C CYS A 80 12.40 -6.21 3.67
N ASP A 81 12.33 -7.48 4.07
CA ASP A 81 12.49 -8.64 3.20
C ASP A 81 11.37 -8.72 2.14
N GLY A 82 10.12 -8.47 2.54
CA GLY A 82 8.96 -8.43 1.65
C GLY A 82 9.03 -7.30 0.61
N ILE A 83 9.68 -6.18 0.96
CA ILE A 83 10.00 -5.12 -0.01
C ILE A 83 11.15 -5.57 -0.91
N GLY A 84 12.23 -6.08 -0.31
CA GLY A 84 13.32 -6.79 -0.99
C GLY A 84 14.05 -6.00 -2.07
N ALA A 85 13.96 -4.67 -2.06
CA ALA A 85 14.45 -3.83 -3.14
C ALA A 85 14.86 -2.43 -2.67
N LEU A 86 15.70 -1.77 -3.49
CA LEU A 86 15.96 -0.35 -3.39
C LEU A 86 14.74 0.45 -3.87
N VAL A 87 14.33 1.44 -3.09
CA VAL A 87 13.25 2.37 -3.43
C VAL A 87 13.81 3.78 -3.49
N ARG A 88 13.73 4.42 -4.66
CA ARG A 88 14.18 5.81 -4.85
C ARG A 88 13.08 6.78 -4.45
N PHE A 89 13.46 7.83 -3.73
CA PHE A 89 12.59 8.97 -3.44
C PHE A 89 13.30 10.25 -3.86
N THR A 90 12.71 10.96 -4.82
CA THR A 90 13.09 12.32 -5.17
C THR A 90 12.13 13.26 -4.45
N ILE A 91 12.63 13.97 -3.44
CA ILE A 91 11.86 14.83 -2.53
C ILE A 91 12.31 16.28 -2.75
N GLY A 92 11.59 17.03 -3.58
CA GLY A 92 12.09 18.32 -4.07
C GLY A 92 13.45 18.15 -4.76
N ASP A 93 14.48 18.80 -4.24
CA ASP A 93 15.85 18.71 -4.76
C ASP A 93 16.67 17.57 -4.11
N ASP A 94 16.18 16.95 -3.04
CA ASP A 94 16.84 15.83 -2.38
C ASP A 94 16.51 14.51 -3.09
N ASP A 95 17.54 13.77 -3.52
CA ASP A 95 17.37 12.44 -4.12
C ASP A 95 18.02 11.36 -3.25
N LEU A 96 17.22 10.40 -2.81
CA LEU A 96 17.62 9.39 -1.84
C LEU A 96 17.11 7.99 -2.21
N VAL A 97 17.72 6.99 -1.59
CA VAL A 97 17.32 5.59 -1.66
C VAL A 97 17.05 5.07 -0.25
N ALA A 98 15.88 4.47 -0.07
CA ALA A 98 15.65 3.52 1.01
C ALA A 98 16.10 2.13 0.55
N ASP A 99 17.19 1.65 1.12
CA ASP A 99 17.78 0.33 0.92
C ASP A 99 17.17 -0.63 1.95
N PHE A 100 15.97 -1.13 1.64
CA PHE A 100 15.24 -2.04 2.54
C PHE A 100 16.03 -3.32 2.88
N PRO A 101 16.73 -3.98 1.94
CA PRO A 101 17.58 -5.12 2.28
C PRO A 101 18.67 -4.83 3.31
N LYS A 102 19.15 -3.58 3.40
CA LYS A 102 20.17 -3.17 4.38
C LYS A 102 19.60 -2.45 5.61
N GLY A 103 18.34 -2.02 5.56
CA GLY A 103 17.75 -1.19 6.61
C GLY A 103 18.34 0.23 6.67
N GLU A 104 18.74 0.79 5.52
CA GLU A 104 19.47 2.06 5.43
C GLU A 104 18.81 3.07 4.49
N VAL A 105 18.92 4.35 4.82
CA VAL A 105 18.58 5.48 3.95
C VAL A 105 19.84 6.24 3.58
N ARG A 106 20.04 6.43 2.27
CA ARG A 106 21.28 6.98 1.70
C ARG A 106 20.99 7.86 0.50
N ARG A 107 21.94 8.72 0.13
CA ARG A 107 21.83 9.51 -1.11
C ARG A 107 21.79 8.59 -2.32
N TYR A 108 20.99 8.94 -3.32
CA TYR A 108 20.94 8.22 -4.58
C TYR A 108 22.29 8.36 -5.31
N SER A 109 22.77 7.28 -5.89
CA SER A 109 24.06 7.19 -6.58
C SER A 109 23.92 6.36 -7.87
N ASP A 110 22.92 6.70 -8.68
CA ASP A 110 22.65 6.09 -10.00
C ASP A 110 22.39 4.58 -9.97
N GLU A 111 21.83 4.06 -8.87
CA GLU A 111 21.44 2.65 -8.79
C GLU A 111 20.19 2.33 -9.58
N ALA A 112 20.08 1.06 -9.98
CA ALA A 112 18.84 0.50 -10.48
C ALA A 112 17.84 0.33 -9.33
N CYS A 113 16.75 1.10 -9.35
CA CYS A 113 15.66 1.00 -8.38
C CYS A 113 14.41 0.41 -9.04
N ARG A 114 13.79 -0.55 -8.35
CA ARG A 114 12.56 -1.20 -8.85
C ARG A 114 11.34 -0.29 -8.70
N TYR A 115 11.34 0.55 -7.67
CA TYR A 115 10.26 1.46 -7.32
C TYR A 115 10.83 2.87 -7.16
N TRP A 116 10.09 3.89 -7.59
CA TRP A 116 10.49 5.28 -7.40
C TRP A 116 9.29 6.19 -7.18
N PHE A 117 9.51 7.25 -6.39
CA PHE A 117 8.55 8.29 -6.05
C PHE A 117 9.18 9.66 -6.27
N THR A 118 8.40 10.61 -6.78
CA THR A 118 8.75 12.03 -6.83
C THR A 118 7.69 12.79 -6.03
N ILE A 119 8.12 13.41 -4.94
CA ILE A 119 7.25 14.00 -3.92
C ILE A 119 7.66 15.47 -3.70
N PRO A 120 6.71 16.42 -3.67
CA PRO A 120 7.00 17.78 -3.22
C PRO A 120 7.59 17.81 -1.80
N ALA A 121 8.69 18.55 -1.61
CA ALA A 121 9.39 18.58 -0.33
C ALA A 121 8.57 19.22 0.81
N ASP A 122 7.66 20.13 0.49
CA ASP A 122 6.76 20.76 1.47
C ASP A 122 5.79 19.76 2.10
N LEU A 123 5.33 18.74 1.35
CA LEU A 123 4.50 17.66 1.90
C LEU A 123 5.28 16.80 2.89
N VAL A 124 6.52 16.44 2.56
CA VAL A 124 7.39 15.66 3.45
C VAL A 124 7.77 16.47 4.70
N ALA A 125 8.15 17.73 4.51
CA ALA A 125 8.44 18.65 5.62
C ALA A 125 7.23 18.82 6.56
N THR A 126 6.02 18.88 6.00
CA THR A 126 4.78 18.96 6.77
C THR A 126 4.57 17.70 7.61
N ASN A 127 4.73 16.51 7.00
CA ASN A 127 4.62 15.25 7.73
C ASN A 127 5.69 15.11 8.84
N LEU A 128 6.92 15.56 8.59
CA LEU A 128 7.99 15.60 9.58
C LEU A 128 7.63 16.50 10.77
N ARG A 129 7.18 17.74 10.50
CA ARG A 129 6.74 18.69 11.53
C ARG A 129 5.61 18.13 12.39
N ASP A 130 4.63 17.51 11.74
CA ASP A 130 3.39 17.05 12.41
C ASP A 130 3.54 15.64 13.00
N HIS A 131 4.67 14.98 12.78
CA HIS A 131 4.87 13.56 13.08
C HIS A 131 3.75 12.68 12.49
N GLU A 132 3.34 12.96 11.25
CA GLU A 132 2.32 12.19 10.53
C GLU A 132 2.87 10.81 10.19
N ILE A 133 2.30 9.76 10.77
CA ILE A 133 2.81 8.38 10.70
C ILE A 133 2.21 7.57 9.54
N ASP A 134 1.19 8.08 8.85
CA ASP A 134 0.51 7.42 7.73
C ASP A 134 0.69 8.23 6.43
N TRP A 135 1.85 8.08 5.81
CA TRP A 135 2.16 8.76 4.55
C TRP A 135 1.39 8.19 3.37
N SER A 136 0.90 6.96 3.50
CA SER A 136 -0.10 6.42 2.58
C SER A 136 -1.32 7.35 2.54
N ASN A 137 -1.83 7.74 3.70
CA ASN A 137 -2.98 8.65 3.78
C ASN A 137 -2.64 10.10 3.41
N SER A 138 -1.58 10.67 3.98
CA SER A 138 -1.29 12.10 3.81
C SER A 138 -0.63 12.45 2.47
N ILE A 139 0.18 11.55 1.89
CA ILE A 139 0.88 11.79 0.62
C ILE A 139 0.26 10.95 -0.51
N PHE A 140 0.13 9.63 -0.36
CA PHE A 140 -0.24 8.79 -1.51
C PHE A 140 -1.72 8.98 -1.92
N LEU A 141 -2.65 9.00 -0.96
CA LEU A 141 -4.06 9.29 -1.27
C LEU A 141 -4.31 10.74 -1.67
N SER A 142 -3.33 11.63 -1.47
CA SER A 142 -3.42 13.02 -1.93
C SER A 142 -3.29 13.15 -3.45
N VAL A 143 -2.65 12.17 -4.11
CA VAL A 143 -2.32 12.19 -5.55
C VAL A 143 -1.46 13.40 -5.94
N ARG A 144 -0.76 14.02 -4.98
CA ARG A 144 0.15 15.17 -5.20
C ARG A 144 1.61 14.75 -5.44
N PHE A 145 1.82 13.52 -5.89
CA PHE A 145 3.13 12.93 -6.16
C PHE A 145 3.08 12.14 -7.47
N THR A 146 4.23 11.81 -8.03
CA THR A 146 4.33 10.84 -9.14
C THR A 146 5.10 9.61 -8.67
N ALA A 147 4.77 8.45 -9.23
CA ALA A 147 5.52 7.23 -8.95
C ALA A 147 5.60 6.34 -10.18
N GLY A 148 6.56 5.44 -10.17
CA GLY A 148 6.68 4.38 -11.15
C GLY A 148 7.32 3.13 -10.56
N ARG A 149 7.21 2.04 -11.31
CA ARG A 149 7.73 0.74 -10.92
C ARG A 149 8.08 -0.13 -12.12
N ILE A 150 9.02 -1.05 -11.89
CA ILE A 150 9.27 -2.19 -12.76
C ILE A 150 8.70 -3.44 -12.06
N GLY A 151 7.80 -4.17 -12.72
CA GLY A 151 7.16 -5.36 -12.14
C GLY A 151 5.89 -5.03 -11.36
N LYS A 152 5.51 -5.91 -10.41
CA LYS A 152 4.21 -5.86 -9.71
C LYS A 152 4.16 -4.85 -8.57
N PHE A 153 2.94 -4.61 -8.08
CA PHE A 153 2.72 -3.83 -6.86
C PHE A 153 3.36 -4.55 -5.68
N ASN A 154 3.86 -3.78 -4.71
CA ASN A 154 4.44 -4.31 -3.48
C ASN A 154 3.70 -3.71 -2.29
N GLU A 155 2.88 -4.53 -1.65
CA GLU A 155 2.09 -4.14 -0.49
C GLU A 155 2.92 -3.90 0.77
N TYR A 156 4.07 -4.56 0.93
CA TYR A 156 4.97 -4.34 2.07
C TYR A 156 5.49 -2.90 2.06
N LEU A 157 5.81 -2.36 0.88
CA LEU A 157 6.21 -0.98 0.71
C LEU A 157 5.08 -0.01 1.10
N TYR A 158 3.86 -0.28 0.65
CA TYR A 158 2.70 0.53 1.03
C TYR A 158 2.42 0.45 2.54
N THR A 159 2.59 -0.74 3.13
CA THR A 159 2.39 -0.99 4.55
C THR A 159 3.43 -0.25 5.40
N PHE A 160 4.70 -0.27 4.99
CA PHE A 160 5.75 0.50 5.66
C PHE A 160 5.40 1.99 5.68
N MET A 161 4.99 2.55 4.54
CA MET A 161 4.62 3.97 4.43
C MET A 161 3.32 4.34 5.19
N LYS A 162 2.50 3.36 5.57
CA LYS A 162 1.30 3.53 6.42
C LYS A 162 1.62 3.50 7.92
N CYS A 163 2.76 2.93 8.28
CA CYS A 163 3.08 2.51 9.64
C CYS A 163 4.35 3.17 10.17
N LEU A 164 4.60 4.45 9.89
CA LEU A 164 5.84 5.14 10.25
C LEU A 164 5.94 5.50 11.75
N SER A 165 5.64 4.55 12.64
CA SER A 165 5.87 4.62 14.08
C SER A 165 6.26 3.26 14.63
N GLU A 166 7.01 3.23 15.73
CA GLU A 166 7.45 1.98 16.35
C GLU A 166 6.27 1.06 16.69
N GLN A 167 5.21 1.61 17.28
CA GLN A 167 4.02 0.84 17.65
C GLN A 167 3.33 0.21 16.43
N ARG A 168 3.21 0.94 15.31
CA ARG A 168 2.55 0.42 14.11
C ARG A 168 3.44 -0.60 13.39
N ILE A 169 4.75 -0.37 13.34
CA ILE A 169 5.71 -1.34 12.81
C ILE A 169 5.64 -2.63 13.63
N ASP A 170 5.76 -2.55 14.95
CA ASP A 170 5.74 -3.74 15.82
C ASP A 170 4.44 -4.53 15.65
N TYR A 171 3.30 -3.84 15.57
CA TYR A 171 2.00 -4.47 15.37
C TYR A 171 1.96 -5.26 14.05
N VAL A 172 2.39 -4.63 12.94
CA VAL A 172 2.36 -5.24 11.62
C VAL A 172 3.39 -6.38 11.52
N GLU A 173 4.58 -6.18 12.06
CA GLU A 173 5.64 -7.18 12.07
C GLU A 173 5.20 -8.43 12.85
N ASN A 174 4.59 -8.24 14.03
CA ASN A 174 4.01 -9.35 14.80
C ASN A 174 2.87 -10.04 14.03
N TRP A 175 1.99 -9.28 13.38
CA TRP A 175 0.92 -9.86 12.57
C TRP A 175 1.43 -10.70 11.40
N TYR A 176 2.54 -10.30 10.76
CA TYR A 176 3.21 -11.10 9.75
C TYR A 176 3.89 -12.33 10.32
N SER A 177 4.55 -12.18 11.48
CA SER A 177 5.23 -13.28 12.19
C SER A 177 4.23 -14.35 12.65
N GLU A 178 3.10 -13.96 13.23
CA GLU A 178 2.02 -14.86 13.67
C GLU A 178 1.39 -15.65 12.51
N GLN A 179 1.47 -15.13 11.29
CA GLN A 179 0.98 -15.81 10.10
C GLN A 179 2.07 -16.53 9.31
N SER A 180 3.29 -16.63 9.84
CA SER A 180 4.34 -17.44 9.23
C SER A 180 3.86 -18.87 8.94
N ASP A 181 4.44 -19.49 7.90
CA ASP A 181 4.15 -20.89 7.60
C ASP A 181 4.48 -21.74 8.83
N THR A 182 3.46 -22.33 9.45
CA THR A 182 3.59 -23.22 10.60
C THR A 182 4.13 -24.60 10.22
N GLY A 183 4.44 -24.81 8.94
CA GLY A 183 4.82 -26.11 8.37
C GLY A 183 3.61 -27.02 8.12
N GLU A 184 2.39 -26.51 8.35
CA GLU A 184 1.16 -27.24 8.09
C GLU A 184 0.86 -27.25 6.60
N ASP A 185 0.53 -28.42 6.07
CA ASP A 185 0.02 -28.57 4.71
C ASP A 185 -1.48 -28.87 4.73
N VAL A 186 -2.20 -28.36 3.73
CA VAL A 186 -3.63 -28.55 3.51
C VAL A 186 -3.85 -29.21 2.16
N ARG A 187 -4.88 -30.05 2.08
CA ARG A 187 -5.32 -30.63 0.81
C ARG A 187 -6.21 -29.65 0.06
N ILE A 188 -5.86 -29.35 -1.19
CA ILE A 188 -6.71 -28.62 -2.14
C ILE A 188 -6.77 -29.49 -3.40
N ASP A 189 -7.95 -30.03 -3.69
CA ASP A 189 -8.17 -31.02 -4.74
C ASP A 189 -7.20 -32.23 -4.63
N ASP A 190 -6.37 -32.46 -5.65
CA ASP A 190 -5.38 -33.55 -5.71
C ASP A 190 -3.97 -33.10 -5.29
N TRP A 191 -3.85 -31.97 -4.60
CA TRP A 191 -2.58 -31.43 -4.14
C TRP A 191 -2.55 -31.28 -2.63
N LEU A 192 -1.38 -31.57 -2.06
CA LEU A 192 -1.00 -31.16 -0.71
C LEU A 192 -0.16 -29.89 -0.86
N VAL A 193 -0.59 -28.79 -0.24
CA VAL A 193 0.08 -27.48 -0.34
C VAL A 193 0.27 -26.89 1.04
N GLN A 194 1.31 -26.10 1.27
CA GLN A 194 1.43 -25.35 2.52
C GLN A 194 0.16 -24.53 2.81
N ARG A 195 -0.26 -24.46 4.07
CA ARG A 195 -1.50 -23.79 4.48
C ARG A 195 -1.46 -22.28 4.24
N ARG A 196 -0.30 -21.66 4.47
CA ARG A 196 -0.13 -20.21 4.41
C ARG A 196 0.44 -19.81 3.07
N CYS A 197 -0.31 -19.00 2.31
CA CYS A 197 0.17 -18.41 1.07
C CYS A 197 1.51 -17.68 1.32
N PRO A 198 2.57 -17.91 0.54
CA PRO A 198 3.87 -17.31 0.82
C PRO A 198 3.89 -15.78 0.68
N HIS A 199 2.88 -15.17 0.04
CA HIS A 199 2.60 -13.74 -0.03
C HIS A 199 2.16 -13.16 1.34
N LEU A 200 0.89 -12.80 1.51
CA LEU A 200 0.35 -12.27 2.78
C LEU A 200 -0.30 -13.34 3.65
N ARG A 201 0.19 -14.58 3.58
CA ARG A 201 -0.14 -15.65 4.53
C ARG A 201 -1.62 -16.00 4.66
N ALA A 202 -2.39 -15.69 3.62
CA ALA A 202 -3.76 -16.13 3.47
C ALA A 202 -3.88 -17.63 3.72
N ASP A 203 -4.94 -18.04 4.41
CA ASP A 203 -5.25 -19.45 4.63
C ASP A 203 -5.73 -20.06 3.30
N LEU A 204 -4.86 -20.84 2.66
CA LEU A 204 -5.11 -21.45 1.36
C LEU A 204 -6.22 -22.51 1.43
N SER A 205 -6.50 -23.08 2.61
CA SER A 205 -7.69 -23.95 2.78
C SER A 205 -9.02 -23.20 2.59
N LYS A 206 -9.00 -21.86 2.71
CA LYS A 206 -10.18 -21.01 2.55
C LYS A 206 -10.17 -20.20 1.26
N THR A 207 -8.98 -19.93 0.73
CA THR A 207 -8.78 -18.95 -0.36
C THR A 207 -8.13 -19.56 -1.59
N GLY A 208 -7.59 -20.78 -1.50
CA GLY A 208 -6.90 -21.44 -2.60
C GLY A 208 -7.86 -22.20 -3.51
N THR A 209 -7.70 -22.03 -4.82
CA THR A 209 -8.35 -22.84 -5.86
C THR A 209 -7.31 -23.35 -6.84
N VAL A 210 -7.44 -24.59 -7.31
CA VAL A 210 -6.51 -25.19 -8.28
C VAL A 210 -7.19 -25.36 -9.63
N GLU A 211 -6.55 -24.88 -10.68
CA GLU A 211 -6.98 -25.06 -12.08
C GLU A 211 -5.74 -25.33 -12.94
N ASP A 212 -5.75 -26.41 -13.72
CA ASP A 212 -4.64 -26.81 -14.61
C ASP A 212 -3.24 -26.83 -13.96
N GLY A 213 -3.16 -27.27 -12.71
CA GLY A 213 -1.90 -27.32 -11.94
C GLY A 213 -1.42 -25.96 -11.42
N VAL A 214 -2.24 -24.92 -11.55
CA VAL A 214 -1.99 -23.59 -11.00
C VAL A 214 -2.88 -23.36 -9.79
N LEU A 215 -2.29 -23.07 -8.64
CA LEU A 215 -3.01 -22.58 -7.47
C LEU A 215 -3.19 -21.08 -7.57
N THR A 216 -4.42 -20.60 -7.39
CA THR A 216 -4.75 -19.19 -7.22
C THR A 216 -5.21 -18.94 -5.79
N CYS A 217 -4.58 -17.98 -5.11
CA CYS A 217 -5.06 -17.44 -3.84
C CYS A 217 -6.03 -16.28 -4.13
N SER A 218 -7.31 -16.49 -3.90
CA SER A 218 -8.39 -15.54 -4.23
C SER A 218 -8.35 -14.23 -3.45
N LEU A 219 -7.61 -14.17 -2.33
CA LEU A 219 -7.52 -12.96 -1.52
C LEU A 219 -6.75 -11.83 -2.22
N HIS A 220 -5.68 -12.18 -2.97
CA HIS A 220 -4.81 -11.21 -3.64
C HIS A 220 -4.48 -11.58 -5.10
N ASP A 221 -5.15 -12.59 -5.66
CA ASP A 221 -4.93 -13.12 -7.02
C ASP A 221 -3.47 -13.55 -7.28
N TRP A 222 -2.85 -14.17 -6.28
CA TRP A 222 -1.50 -14.74 -6.39
C TRP A 222 -1.55 -16.14 -6.98
N LYS A 223 -0.73 -16.38 -8.01
CA LYS A 223 -0.74 -17.62 -8.79
C LYS A 223 0.57 -18.35 -8.65
N PHE A 224 0.49 -19.67 -8.47
CA PHE A 224 1.65 -20.54 -8.27
C PHE A 224 1.54 -21.76 -9.18
N ASP A 225 2.62 -22.08 -9.88
CA ASP A 225 2.75 -23.35 -10.57
C ASP A 225 3.06 -24.44 -9.55
N LEU A 226 2.13 -25.38 -9.34
CA LEU A 226 2.23 -26.37 -8.26
C LEU A 226 3.30 -27.45 -8.54
N ALA A 227 3.65 -27.66 -9.82
CA ALA A 227 4.66 -28.64 -10.20
C ALA A 227 6.08 -28.17 -9.83
N SER A 228 6.38 -26.89 -10.05
CA SER A 228 7.68 -26.30 -9.74
C SER A 228 7.73 -25.55 -8.41
N GLY A 229 6.58 -25.25 -7.83
CA GLY A 229 6.45 -24.35 -6.68
C GLY A 229 6.65 -22.87 -7.04
N ARG A 230 6.90 -22.54 -8.31
CA ARG A 230 7.25 -21.17 -8.72
C ARG A 230 6.05 -20.24 -8.61
N CYS A 231 6.24 -19.09 -8.00
CA CYS A 231 5.29 -17.99 -8.10
C CYS A 231 5.23 -17.46 -9.55
N LEU A 232 4.03 -17.47 -10.12
CA LEU A 232 3.74 -16.89 -11.44
C LEU A 232 3.39 -15.40 -11.32
N THR A 233 3.09 -14.93 -10.11
CA THR A 233 2.73 -13.55 -9.87
C THR A 233 3.95 -12.64 -9.71
N SER A 234 4.94 -12.98 -8.89
CA SER A 234 6.16 -12.18 -8.70
C SER A 234 7.38 -13.10 -8.66
N GLN A 235 8.58 -12.53 -8.77
CA GLN A 235 9.80 -13.29 -8.47
C GLN A 235 9.89 -13.59 -6.96
N GLY A 236 10.37 -14.78 -6.62
CA GLY A 236 10.41 -15.31 -5.23
C GLY A 236 9.06 -15.86 -4.76
N HIS A 237 8.92 -16.10 -3.45
CA HIS A 237 7.70 -16.62 -2.80
C HIS A 237 7.29 -17.99 -3.32
N GLU A 238 8.23 -18.93 -3.39
CA GLU A 238 7.93 -20.31 -3.76
C GLU A 238 6.89 -20.92 -2.83
N ILE A 239 6.07 -21.80 -3.39
CA ILE A 239 5.11 -22.60 -2.64
C ILE A 239 5.59 -24.04 -2.54
N ARG A 240 5.51 -24.61 -1.33
CA ARG A 240 5.63 -26.04 -1.10
C ARG A 240 4.34 -26.72 -1.52
N ALA A 241 4.44 -27.61 -2.51
CA ALA A 241 3.32 -28.39 -3.03
C ALA A 241 3.78 -29.79 -3.46
N SER A 242 2.90 -30.78 -3.33
CA SER A 242 3.08 -32.12 -3.86
C SER A 242 1.74 -32.71 -4.33
N LYS A 243 1.78 -33.52 -5.39
CA LYS A 243 0.60 -34.18 -5.93
C LYS A 243 0.30 -35.46 -5.14
N ILE A 244 -0.96 -35.68 -4.79
CA ILE A 244 -1.45 -36.86 -4.06
C ILE A 244 -1.89 -37.95 -5.04
#